data_AF-A0A965G5W5-F1
#
_entry.id   AF-A0A965G5W5-F1
#
_cell.length_a   1.000
_cell.length_b   1.000
_cell.length_c   1.000
_cell.angle_alpha   90.00
_cell.angle_beta   90.00
_cell.angle_gamma   90.00
#
_symmetry.space_group_name_H-M   'P 1'
#
loop_
_entity.id
_entity.type
_entity.pdbx_description
1 polymer ?
#
loop_
_entity_poly.entity_id
_entity_poly.type
_entity_poly.pdbx_seq_one_letter_code
_entity_poly.pdbx_strand_id
1 'polypeptide(L)'
;MRTIFEFFLKVGYNLLFTVGFALSWPYFTYLIWRRQPFWERLGERLGHYPKEIKEWLKDPRRPVWIHAVSVGEMLLARVLVRELRALRPDLRILLTTGTPTGRRVGEPLLDETTRLVYVPTDFYYSMLRAFRRIRPSVLILVENEIWPNMLWRARKMGVEVFLVNSRLSRRNRRLFRMARTFVRPVLQLFDWIGVQSPEDMRRFAIAGFPEERLHLMGSMKYDVAALAADHPGKGVELRKAVGWENGRVVLLGGSTHPGEERILAAMVGRLIKKHPQLRLMLVPRHVERTGSIMQELAGTGLRVVRRSEVDRGRIFCWWIPPGSCAIFIPLASWFSSGKR
;
A
#
# COMPACT_ATOMS: atom_id res chain seq x y z
N MET A 1 32.72 -0.51 23.84
CA MET A 1 32.75 -0.50 22.35
C MET A 1 31.37 -0.52 21.69
N ARG A 2 30.44 -1.46 22.00
CA ARG A 2 29.11 -1.52 21.36
C ARG A 2 28.29 -0.22 21.44
N THR A 3 28.26 0.43 22.60
CA THR A 3 27.48 1.66 22.82
C THR A 3 28.01 2.86 22.02
N ILE A 4 29.33 2.94 21.82
CA ILE A 4 29.99 3.98 21.02
C ILE A 4 29.66 3.78 19.55
N PHE A 5 29.76 2.55 19.05
CA PHE A 5 29.38 2.23 17.67
C PHE A 5 27.91 2.53 17.38
N GLU A 6 26.99 2.16 18.28
CA GLU A 6 25.58 2.51 18.15
C GLU A 6 25.34 4.02 18.12
N PHE A 7 26.08 4.79 18.92
CA PHE A 7 25.98 6.25 18.91
C PHE A 7 26.36 6.81 17.53
N PHE A 8 27.52 6.41 16.99
CA PHE A 8 27.96 6.85 15.65
C PHE A 8 27.01 6.37 14.55
N LEU A 9 26.46 5.15 14.65
CA LEU A 9 25.45 4.65 13.71
C LEU A 9 24.20 5.54 13.70
N LYS A 10 23.69 5.90 14.89
CA LYS A 10 22.51 6.78 15.04
C LYS A 10 22.79 8.17 14.49
N VAL A 11 23.95 8.75 14.80
CA VAL A 11 24.34 10.08 14.30
C VAL A 11 24.51 10.06 12.78
N GLY A 12 25.27 9.10 12.25
CA GLY A 12 25.51 8.94 10.82
C GLY A 12 24.22 8.73 10.02
N TYR A 13 23.33 7.85 10.49
CA TYR A 13 22.01 7.67 9.87
C TYR A 13 21.22 8.97 9.85
N ASN A 14 21.12 9.69 10.97
CA ASN A 14 20.35 10.92 11.03
C ASN A 14 20.93 12.04 10.15
N LEU A 15 22.26 12.14 10.07
CA LEU A 15 22.92 13.09 9.17
C LEU A 15 22.63 12.74 7.70
N LEU A 16 22.88 11.50 7.30
CA LEU A 16 22.64 11.03 5.93
C LEU A 16 21.18 11.15 5.52
N PHE A 17 20.25 10.77 6.41
CA PHE A 17 18.82 10.90 6.17
C PHE A 17 18.41 12.37 6.03
N THR A 18 18.93 13.25 6.88
CA THR A 18 18.61 14.70 6.82
C THR A 18 19.16 15.35 5.56
N VAL A 19 20.42 15.08 5.21
CA VAL A 19 21.03 15.60 3.98
C VAL A 19 20.32 15.03 2.75
N GLY A 20 20.08 13.73 2.72
CA GLY A 20 19.35 13.08 1.62
C GLY A 20 17.94 13.64 1.45
N PHE A 21 17.22 13.86 2.56
CA PHE A 21 15.91 14.49 2.54
C PHE A 21 15.98 15.94 2.01
N ALA A 22 16.94 16.74 2.49
CA ALA A 22 17.14 18.11 2.03
C ALA A 22 17.45 18.19 0.52
N LEU A 23 18.30 17.29 0.01
CA LEU A 23 18.62 17.20 -1.42
C LEU A 23 17.43 16.74 -2.25
N SER A 24 16.56 15.89 -1.70
CA SER A 24 15.32 15.46 -2.36
C SER A 24 14.20 16.50 -2.28
N TRP A 25 14.39 17.59 -1.52
CA TRP A 25 13.36 18.61 -1.29
C TRP A 25 12.81 19.22 -2.59
N PRO A 26 13.61 19.58 -3.62
CA PRO A 26 13.08 20.11 -4.88
C PRO A 26 12.18 19.11 -5.63
N TYR A 27 12.46 17.81 -5.51
CA TYR A 27 11.60 16.77 -6.09
C TYR A 27 10.30 16.63 -5.31
N PHE A 28 10.37 16.67 -3.97
CA PHE A 28 9.17 16.69 -3.13
C PHE A 28 8.34 17.94 -3.40
N THR A 29 8.91 19.14 -3.45
CA THR A 29 8.15 20.37 -3.77
C THR A 29 7.48 20.29 -5.13
N TYR A 30 8.15 19.72 -6.14
CA TYR A 30 7.53 19.44 -7.45
C TYR A 30 6.35 18.47 -7.36
N LEU A 31 6.51 17.33 -6.67
CA LEU A 31 5.44 16.37 -6.47
C LEU A 31 4.27 16.96 -5.69
N ILE A 32 4.59 17.75 -4.66
CA ILE A 32 3.64 18.43 -3.79
C ILE A 32 2.84 19.47 -4.57
N TRP A 33 3.49 20.21 -5.47
CA TRP A 33 2.84 21.19 -6.35
C TRP A 33 1.93 20.52 -7.39
N ARG A 34 2.29 19.33 -7.90
CA ARG A 34 1.48 18.59 -8.90
C ARG A 34 0.42 17.65 -8.31
N ARG A 35 0.53 17.21 -7.05
CA ARG A 35 -0.37 16.24 -6.42
C ARG A 35 -1.07 16.85 -5.19
N GLN A 36 -2.32 17.25 -5.38
CA GLN A 36 -3.28 17.54 -4.30
C GLN A 36 -3.41 16.33 -3.34
N PRO A 37 -3.37 16.45 -1.99
CA PRO A 37 -2.95 17.56 -1.13
C PRO A 37 -1.84 17.10 -0.15
N PHE A 38 -0.57 17.03 -0.58
CA PHE A 38 0.51 16.61 0.34
C PHE A 38 0.70 17.58 1.54
N TRP A 39 0.30 18.84 1.36
CA TRP A 39 0.31 19.87 2.40
C TRP A 39 -0.70 19.62 3.54
N GLU A 40 -1.74 18.81 3.30
CA GLU A 40 -2.71 18.50 4.34
C GLU A 40 -2.04 17.73 5.47
N ARG A 41 -2.20 18.25 6.70
CA ARG A 41 -1.72 17.62 7.93
C ARG A 41 -0.21 17.35 7.95
N LEU A 42 0.61 18.25 7.37
CA LEU A 42 2.08 18.22 7.52
C LEU A 42 2.53 18.09 8.98
N GLY A 43 1.77 18.67 9.91
CA GLY A 43 1.99 18.51 11.34
C GLY A 43 2.12 17.04 11.74
N GLU A 44 1.26 16.14 11.24
CA GLU A 44 1.29 14.71 11.57
C GLU A 44 2.61 14.06 11.15
N ARG A 45 3.14 14.48 9.98
CA ARG A 45 4.44 14.03 9.45
C ARG A 45 5.64 14.52 10.29
N LEU A 46 5.43 15.51 11.16
CA LEU A 46 6.41 16.01 12.11
C LEU A 46 6.10 15.58 13.56
N GLY A 47 5.15 14.66 13.75
CA GLY A 47 4.70 14.19 15.06
C GLY A 47 3.77 15.16 15.81
N HIS A 48 3.24 16.18 15.12
CA HIS A 48 2.23 17.11 15.63
C HIS A 48 0.82 16.67 15.20
N TYR A 49 0.11 16.04 16.12
CA TYR A 49 -1.24 15.55 15.84
C TYR A 49 -2.34 16.60 16.11
N PRO A 50 -3.48 16.54 15.39
CA PRO A 50 -4.68 17.31 15.67
C PRO A 50 -5.21 17.12 17.09
N LYS A 51 -6.03 18.06 17.58
CA LYS A 51 -6.56 18.05 18.96
C LYS A 51 -7.37 16.78 19.22
N GLU A 52 -8.17 16.33 18.26
CA GLU A 52 -9.02 15.14 18.40
C GLU A 52 -8.18 13.87 18.60
N ILE A 53 -7.09 13.74 17.85
CA ILE A 53 -6.14 12.62 17.99
C ILE A 53 -5.40 12.72 19.32
N LYS A 54 -4.99 13.93 19.71
CA LYS A 54 -4.33 14.18 20.99
C LYS A 54 -5.22 13.77 22.17
N GLU A 55 -6.49 14.14 22.16
CA GLU A 55 -7.43 13.76 23.21
C GLU A 55 -7.67 12.25 23.21
N TRP A 56 -7.88 11.64 22.04
CA TRP A 56 -7.98 10.19 21.93
C TRP A 56 -6.74 9.49 22.53
N LEU A 57 -5.53 9.95 22.22
CA LEU A 57 -4.29 9.39 22.77
C LEU A 57 -4.07 9.60 24.28
N LYS A 58 -4.93 10.34 24.99
CA LYS A 58 -4.84 10.47 26.46
C LYS A 58 -5.42 9.28 27.22
N ASP A 59 -6.25 8.45 26.57
CA ASP A 59 -6.85 7.30 27.22
C ASP A 59 -5.74 6.33 27.71
N PRO A 60 -5.82 5.82 28.96
CA PRO A 60 -4.79 4.97 29.57
C PRO A 60 -4.47 3.70 28.79
N ARG A 61 -5.42 3.18 28.01
CA ARG A 61 -5.23 2.02 27.14
C ARG A 61 -4.39 2.43 25.95
N ARG A 62 -3.09 2.13 26.03
CA ARG A 62 -2.12 2.39 24.97
C ARG A 62 -2.52 1.68 23.66
N PRO A 63 -2.50 2.36 22.51
CA PRO A 63 -2.95 1.75 21.26
C PRO A 63 -1.89 0.82 20.68
N VAL A 64 -2.33 -0.19 19.92
CA VAL A 64 -1.47 -0.90 18.96
C VAL A 64 -1.26 0.01 17.77
N TRP A 65 0.00 0.29 17.44
CA TRP A 65 0.35 1.12 16.30
C TRP A 65 0.65 0.24 15.10
N ILE A 66 -0.21 0.28 14.08
CA ILE A 66 -0.02 -0.41 12.81
C ILE A 66 0.49 0.59 11.77
N HIS A 67 1.65 0.27 11.18
CA HIS A 67 2.35 1.10 10.21
C HIS A 67 2.24 0.52 8.80
N ALA A 68 1.51 1.23 7.93
CA ALA A 68 1.18 0.83 6.56
C ALA A 68 1.27 2.04 5.60
N VAL A 69 2.47 2.28 5.07
CA VAL A 69 2.85 3.47 4.27
C VAL A 69 2.14 3.51 2.93
N SER A 70 1.98 2.35 2.28
CA SER A 70 1.41 2.25 0.94
C SER A 70 -0.07 1.82 0.92
N VAL A 71 -0.71 1.95 -0.25
CA VAL A 71 -2.08 1.43 -0.48
C VAL A 71 -2.12 -0.09 -0.28
N GLY A 72 -1.11 -0.80 -0.79
CA GLY A 72 -1.02 -2.26 -0.65
C GLY A 72 -0.90 -2.69 0.80
N GLU A 73 -0.03 -2.03 1.56
CA GLU A 73 0.10 -2.28 3.00
C GLU A 73 -1.17 -1.93 3.76
N MET A 74 -1.88 -0.85 3.40
CA MET A 74 -3.13 -0.51 4.07
C MET A 74 -4.21 -1.57 3.82
N LEU A 75 -4.26 -2.20 2.65
CA LEU A 75 -5.17 -3.32 2.41
C LEU A 75 -4.85 -4.51 3.31
N LEU A 76 -3.57 -4.82 3.52
CA LEU A 76 -3.15 -5.85 4.45
C LEU A 76 -3.50 -5.47 5.90
N ALA A 77 -3.30 -4.19 6.26
CA ALA A 77 -3.66 -3.67 7.57
C ALA A 77 -5.18 -3.77 7.82
N ARG A 78 -6.04 -3.60 6.80
CA ARG A 78 -7.49 -3.81 6.94
C ARG A 78 -7.84 -5.23 7.37
N VAL A 79 -7.20 -6.23 6.75
CA VAL A 79 -7.37 -7.64 7.14
C VAL A 79 -6.91 -7.82 8.59
N LEU A 80 -5.71 -7.35 8.93
CA LEU A 80 -5.18 -7.47 10.28
C LEU A 80 -6.10 -6.81 11.33
N VAL A 81 -6.60 -5.60 11.06
CA VAL A 81 -7.52 -4.89 11.95
C VAL A 81 -8.82 -5.66 12.14
N ARG A 82 -9.38 -6.26 11.07
CA ARG A 82 -10.59 -7.09 11.17
C ARG A 82 -10.36 -8.27 12.11
N GLU A 83 -9.29 -9.03 11.90
CA GLU A 83 -8.99 -10.21 12.73
C GLU A 83 -8.65 -9.84 14.17
N LEU A 84 -7.87 -8.77 14.39
CA LEU A 84 -7.55 -8.27 15.73
C LEU A 84 -8.81 -7.85 16.50
N ARG A 85 -9.78 -7.24 15.83
CA ARG A 85 -11.06 -6.86 16.44
C ARG A 85 -11.93 -8.06 16.78
N ALA A 86 -11.94 -9.08 15.92
CA ALA A 86 -12.67 -10.32 16.21
C ALA A 86 -12.13 -10.99 17.48
N LEU A 87 -10.82 -10.95 17.70
CA LEU A 87 -10.17 -11.51 18.88
C LEU A 87 -10.26 -10.58 20.11
N ARG A 88 -10.14 -9.27 19.91
CA ARG A 88 -10.07 -8.24 20.96
C ARG A 88 -10.82 -6.98 20.55
N PRO A 89 -12.15 -6.93 20.75
CA PRO A 89 -12.98 -5.78 20.38
C PRO A 89 -12.61 -4.48 21.10
N ASP A 90 -12.00 -4.58 22.28
CA ASP A 90 -11.57 -3.46 23.12
C ASP A 90 -10.23 -2.83 22.70
N LEU A 91 -9.54 -3.46 21.73
CA LEU A 91 -8.19 -3.09 21.34
C LEU A 91 -8.18 -1.79 20.56
N ARG A 92 -7.44 -0.81 21.07
CA ARG A 92 -7.31 0.49 20.45
C ARG A 92 -6.23 0.47 19.38
N ILE A 93 -6.54 0.94 18.18
CA ILE A 93 -5.64 0.85 17.03
C ILE A 93 -5.33 2.24 16.48
N LEU A 94 -4.05 2.54 16.37
CA LEU A 94 -3.56 3.70 15.61
C LEU A 94 -2.94 3.22 14.31
N LEU A 95 -3.59 3.56 13.19
CA LEU A 95 -3.08 3.32 11.85
C LEU A 95 -2.25 4.52 11.40
N THR A 96 -1.16 4.24 10.69
CA THR A 96 -0.38 5.27 10.00
C THR A 96 -0.15 4.93 8.54
N THR A 97 -0.18 5.96 7.69
CA THR A 97 0.07 5.82 6.25
C THR A 97 0.91 6.96 5.69
N GLY A 98 1.56 6.74 4.55
CA GLY A 98 2.40 7.73 3.89
C GLY A 98 1.68 8.55 2.82
N THR A 99 0.57 8.04 2.29
CA THR A 99 -0.05 8.57 1.05
C THR A 99 -1.53 8.91 1.24
N PRO A 100 -2.05 9.95 0.56
CA PRO A 100 -3.48 10.27 0.59
C PRO A 100 -4.36 9.10 0.11
N THR A 101 -3.90 8.34 -0.89
CA THR A 101 -4.62 7.15 -1.36
C THR A 101 -4.66 6.04 -0.31
N GLY A 102 -3.54 5.80 0.37
CA GLY A 102 -3.50 4.86 1.50
C GLY A 102 -4.44 5.31 2.63
N ARG A 103 -4.51 6.62 2.89
CA ARG A 103 -5.45 7.18 3.88
C ARG A 103 -6.90 6.86 3.53
N ARG A 104 -7.32 7.10 2.29
CA ARG A 104 -8.68 6.77 1.82
C ARG A 104 -9.01 5.29 1.95
N VAL A 105 -8.03 4.39 1.75
CA VAL A 105 -8.23 2.94 1.93
C VAL A 105 -8.42 2.59 3.40
N GLY A 106 -7.78 3.31 4.33
CA GLY A 106 -7.89 3.08 5.77
C GLY A 106 -9.07 3.78 6.45
N GLU A 107 -9.65 4.83 5.84
CA GLU A 107 -10.78 5.59 6.41
C GLU A 107 -12.00 4.74 6.81
N PRO A 108 -12.41 3.70 6.04
CA PRO A 108 -13.51 2.82 6.45
C PRO A 108 -13.24 2.01 7.73
N LEU A 109 -12.00 1.96 8.23
CA LEU A 109 -11.67 1.31 9.50
C LEU A 109 -11.90 2.22 10.70
N LEU A 110 -12.18 3.51 10.51
CA LEU A 110 -12.30 4.46 11.60
C LEU A 110 -13.59 4.26 12.38
N ASP A 111 -13.46 4.13 13.70
CA ASP A 111 -14.54 4.01 14.68
C ASP A 111 -14.04 4.56 16.03
N GLU A 112 -14.76 4.38 17.14
CA GLU A 112 -14.36 4.90 18.46
C GLU A 112 -12.97 4.42 18.93
N THR A 113 -12.59 3.20 18.56
CA THR A 113 -11.35 2.53 18.99
C THR A 113 -10.21 2.67 17.98
N THR A 114 -10.46 3.26 16.81
CA THR A 114 -9.47 3.31 15.73
C THR A 114 -9.27 4.71 15.18
N ARG A 115 -8.01 5.11 15.02
CA ARG A 115 -7.62 6.39 14.45
C ARG A 115 -6.60 6.19 13.34
N LEU A 116 -6.58 7.12 12.37
CA LEU A 116 -5.68 7.13 11.21
C LEU A 116 -5.03 8.49 11.06
N VAL A 117 -3.70 8.50 11.08
CA VAL A 117 -2.87 9.69 10.87
C VAL A 117 -1.80 9.43 9.82
N TYR A 118 -1.21 10.47 9.26
CA TYR A 118 0.00 10.30 8.46
C TYR A 118 1.17 9.88 9.35
N VAL A 119 2.03 9.00 8.81
CA VAL A 119 3.24 8.59 9.51
C VAL A 119 4.16 9.80 9.73
N PRO A 120 4.73 9.97 10.94
CA PRO A 120 5.86 10.87 11.12
C PRO A 120 7.03 10.46 10.22
N THR A 121 7.69 11.42 9.57
CA THR A 121 8.95 11.17 8.84
C THR A 121 10.01 10.66 9.82
N ASP A 122 10.95 9.80 9.38
CA ASP A 122 11.95 9.16 10.24
C ASP A 122 13.06 10.10 10.73
N PHE A 123 12.74 11.38 10.96
CA PHE A 123 13.62 12.28 11.68
C PHE A 123 13.63 11.96 13.17
N TYR A 124 14.79 12.08 13.80
CA TYR A 124 14.98 11.85 15.24
C TYR A 124 13.93 12.56 16.10
N TYR A 125 13.64 13.84 15.82
CA TYR A 125 12.69 14.65 16.58
C TYR A 125 11.22 14.35 16.25
N SER A 126 10.88 14.11 14.98
CA SER A 126 9.53 13.71 14.58
C SER A 126 9.14 12.40 15.25
N MET A 127 10.02 11.40 15.20
CA MET A 127 9.81 10.12 15.89
C MET A 127 9.79 10.26 17.41
N LEU A 128 10.66 11.11 17.99
CA LEU A 128 10.62 11.37 19.44
C LEU A 128 9.26 11.89 19.90
N ARG A 129 8.72 12.88 19.19
CA ARG A 129 7.42 13.48 19.49
C ARG A 129 6.30 12.47 19.31
N ALA A 130 6.32 11.74 18.20
CA ALA A 130 5.35 10.71 17.90
C ALA A 130 5.28 9.64 19.00
N PHE A 131 6.41 9.03 19.35
CA PHE A 131 6.47 8.01 20.40
C PHE A 131 6.09 8.54 21.78
N ARG A 132 6.51 9.76 22.14
CA ARG A 132 6.11 10.41 23.40
C ARG A 132 4.60 10.61 23.50
N ARG A 133 3.93 10.84 22.37
CA ARG A 133 2.49 11.13 22.33
C ARG A 133 1.62 9.90 22.12
N ILE A 134 2.04 8.99 21.25
CA ILE A 134 1.31 7.75 20.92
C ILE A 134 1.45 6.75 22.06
N ARG A 135 2.65 6.60 22.62
CA ARG A 135 2.98 5.59 23.64
C ARG A 135 2.39 4.21 23.29
N PRO A 136 2.70 3.65 22.11
CA PRO A 136 2.04 2.45 21.62
C PRO A 136 2.28 1.27 22.57
N SER A 137 1.34 0.36 22.75
CA SER A 137 1.56 -0.89 23.49
C SER A 137 2.44 -1.85 22.67
N VAL A 138 2.16 -1.95 21.38
CA VAL A 138 2.87 -2.75 20.38
C VAL A 138 3.00 -1.94 19.10
N LEU A 139 4.11 -2.14 18.37
CA LEU A 139 4.32 -1.59 17.03
C LEU A 139 4.30 -2.73 16.00
N ILE A 140 3.43 -2.63 15.00
CA ILE A 140 3.32 -3.59 13.91
C ILE A 140 3.68 -2.90 12.59
N LEU A 141 4.73 -3.37 11.92
CA LEU A 141 5.18 -2.89 10.62
C LEU A 141 4.70 -3.86 9.53
N VAL A 142 4.07 -3.34 8.50
CA VAL A 142 3.53 -4.16 7.40
C VAL A 142 4.54 -4.23 6.24
N GLU A 143 4.77 -5.44 5.72
CA GLU A 143 5.77 -5.76 4.71
C GLU A 143 7.21 -5.42 5.10
N ASN A 144 7.87 -4.45 4.46
CA ASN A 144 9.32 -4.18 4.59
C ASN A 144 9.62 -2.73 5.02
N GLU A 145 8.77 -2.14 5.84
CA GLU A 145 8.95 -0.77 6.32
C GLU A 145 9.93 -0.71 7.51
N ILE A 146 11.23 -0.75 7.22
CA ILE A 146 12.29 -0.69 8.24
C ILE A 146 12.74 0.76 8.44
N TRP A 147 12.30 1.38 9.54
CA TRP A 147 12.56 2.79 9.88
C TRP A 147 13.46 2.86 11.12
N PRO A 148 14.78 3.08 10.98
CA PRO A 148 15.73 3.00 12.11
C PRO A 148 15.38 3.86 13.31
N ASN A 149 14.96 5.13 13.12
CA ASN A 149 14.59 5.96 14.26
C ASN A 149 13.32 5.44 14.93
N MET A 150 12.33 4.96 14.18
CA MET A 150 11.15 4.29 14.74
C MET A 150 11.54 3.08 15.59
N LEU A 151 12.40 2.19 15.09
CA LEU A 151 12.86 1.00 15.80
C LEU A 151 13.68 1.32 17.05
N TRP A 152 14.60 2.29 16.97
CA TRP A 152 15.37 2.73 18.14
C TRP A 152 14.48 3.35 19.22
N ARG A 153 13.41 4.05 18.84
CA ARG A 153 12.43 4.59 19.80
C ARG A 153 11.58 3.51 20.44
N ALA A 154 11.08 2.55 19.66
CA ALA A 154 10.34 1.41 20.17
C ALA A 154 11.17 0.65 21.21
N ARG A 155 12.42 0.30 20.87
CA ARG A 155 13.34 -0.36 21.79
C ARG A 155 13.60 0.45 23.06
N LYS A 156 13.84 1.76 22.94
CA LYS A 156 14.07 2.65 24.10
C LYS A 156 12.85 2.73 25.04
N MET A 157 11.64 2.54 24.51
CA MET A 157 10.40 2.58 25.29
C MET A 157 9.88 1.21 25.71
N GLY A 158 10.65 0.14 25.45
CA GLY A 158 10.20 -1.23 25.73
C GLY A 158 8.94 -1.63 24.96
N VAL A 159 8.75 -1.07 23.76
CA VAL A 159 7.63 -1.42 22.87
C VAL A 159 8.08 -2.57 21.99
N GLU A 160 7.31 -3.65 22.00
CA GLU A 160 7.56 -4.80 21.13
C GLU A 160 7.26 -4.46 19.67
N VAL A 161 8.13 -4.94 18.77
CA VAL A 161 8.04 -4.66 17.34
C VAL A 161 7.82 -5.94 16.54
N PHE A 162 6.69 -5.98 15.84
CA PHE A 162 6.29 -7.06 14.96
C PHE A 162 6.44 -6.62 13.51
N LEU A 163 7.00 -7.48 12.68
CA LEU A 163 7.13 -7.25 11.25
C LEU A 163 6.29 -8.31 10.52
N VAL A 164 5.19 -7.90 9.87
CA VAL A 164 4.19 -8.84 9.33
C VAL A 164 4.18 -8.88 7.80
N ASN A 165 3.91 -10.05 7.24
CA ASN A 165 3.78 -10.29 5.79
C ASN A 165 5.00 -9.82 4.98
N SER A 166 6.21 -10.12 5.44
CA SER A 166 7.44 -9.54 4.90
C SER A 166 8.07 -10.39 3.80
N ARG A 167 8.74 -9.73 2.85
CA ARG A 167 9.36 -10.39 1.67
C ARG A 167 10.62 -9.68 1.20
N LEU A 168 11.77 -10.36 1.12
CA LEU A 168 13.00 -9.72 0.66
C LEU A 168 13.21 -9.99 -0.84
N SER A 169 13.26 -8.92 -1.63
CA SER A 169 13.57 -9.02 -3.06
C SER A 169 15.04 -9.39 -3.29
N ARG A 170 15.34 -10.07 -4.42
CA ARG A 170 16.72 -10.42 -4.81
C ARG A 170 17.64 -9.19 -4.92
N ARG A 171 17.10 -8.03 -5.31
CA ARG A 171 17.86 -6.77 -5.48
C ARG A 171 18.31 -6.20 -4.13
N ASN A 172 17.45 -6.25 -3.12
CA ASN A 172 17.77 -5.70 -1.79
C ASN A 172 18.81 -6.56 -1.06
N ARG A 173 18.88 -7.87 -1.35
CA ARG A 173 19.85 -8.80 -0.73
C ARG A 173 21.31 -8.35 -0.82
N ARG A 174 21.73 -7.78 -1.96
CA ARG A 174 23.12 -7.33 -2.14
C ARG A 174 23.45 -6.15 -1.23
N LEU A 175 22.51 -5.21 -1.08
CA LEU A 175 22.65 -4.04 -0.22
C LEU A 175 22.71 -4.44 1.26
N PHE A 176 21.79 -5.31 1.70
CA PHE A 176 21.80 -5.84 3.07
C PHE A 176 23.07 -6.63 3.40
N ARG A 177 23.60 -7.39 2.42
CA ARG A 177 24.86 -8.11 2.60
C ARG A 177 26.07 -7.19 2.69
N MET A 178 26.15 -6.17 1.84
CA MET A 178 27.29 -5.23 1.81
C MET A 178 27.29 -4.28 3.01
N ALA A 179 26.11 -3.87 3.49
CA ALA A 179 25.96 -2.98 4.64
C ALA A 179 25.66 -3.73 5.95
N ARG A 180 25.91 -5.05 5.99
CA ARG A 180 25.49 -5.94 7.10
C ARG A 180 25.96 -5.44 8.47
N THR A 181 27.17 -4.92 8.58
CA THR A 181 27.71 -4.40 9.86
C THR A 181 26.92 -3.21 10.40
N PHE A 182 26.42 -2.34 9.53
CA PHE A 182 25.65 -1.15 9.91
C PHE A 182 24.14 -1.42 10.03
N VAL A 183 23.62 -2.35 9.22
CA VAL A 183 22.20 -2.63 9.14
C VAL A 183 21.77 -3.68 10.17
N ARG A 184 22.60 -4.70 10.44
CA ARG A 184 22.28 -5.78 11.38
C ARG A 184 21.84 -5.27 12.76
N PRO A 185 22.48 -4.29 13.41
CA PRO A 185 22.00 -3.77 14.70
C PRO A 185 20.56 -3.27 14.67
N VAL A 186 20.10 -2.74 13.53
CA VAL A 186 18.70 -2.31 13.34
C VAL A 186 17.78 -3.50 13.12
N LEU A 187 18.20 -4.50 12.33
CA LEU A 187 17.42 -5.71 12.05
C LEU A 187 17.20 -6.61 13.28
N GLN A 188 18.05 -6.47 14.29
CA GLN A 188 17.95 -7.21 15.55
C GLN A 188 16.93 -6.59 16.53
N LEU A 189 16.30 -5.48 16.16
CA LEU A 189 15.32 -4.76 17.00
C LEU A 189 13.88 -5.28 16.85
N PHE A 190 13.65 -6.26 15.98
CA PHE A 190 12.34 -6.89 15.78
C PHE A 190 12.16 -8.04 16.76
N ASP A 191 11.04 -8.09 17.47
CA ASP A 191 10.71 -9.13 18.44
C ASP A 191 10.00 -10.33 17.79
N TRP A 192 9.34 -10.12 16.65
CA TRP A 192 8.69 -11.17 15.86
C TRP A 192 8.61 -10.77 14.39
N ILE A 193 8.84 -11.72 13.48
CA ILE A 193 8.89 -11.47 12.03
C ILE A 193 8.15 -12.57 11.27
N GLY A 194 7.05 -12.22 10.60
CA GLY A 194 6.29 -13.12 9.74
C GLY A 194 6.66 -12.95 8.28
N VAL A 195 7.21 -14.01 7.66
CA VAL A 195 7.62 -14.00 6.25
C VAL A 195 6.70 -14.84 5.36
N GLN A 196 6.68 -14.50 4.06
CA GLN A 196 5.73 -15.07 3.11
C GLN A 196 6.09 -16.46 2.59
N SER A 197 7.37 -16.81 2.54
CA SER A 197 7.82 -18.06 1.92
C SER A 197 9.08 -18.63 2.58
N PRO A 198 9.38 -19.94 2.42
CA PRO A 198 10.64 -20.53 2.89
C PRO A 198 11.86 -19.87 2.25
N GLU A 199 11.72 -19.41 1.00
CA GLU A 199 12.75 -18.64 0.29
C GLU A 199 13.01 -17.29 0.99
N ASP A 200 11.97 -16.62 1.49
CA ASP A 200 12.12 -15.40 2.27
C ASP A 200 12.78 -15.67 3.64
N MET A 201 12.43 -16.75 4.35
CA MET A 201 13.12 -17.12 5.60
C MET A 201 14.64 -17.15 5.42
N ARG A 202 15.12 -17.86 4.39
CA ARG A 202 16.55 -17.93 4.05
C ARG A 202 17.14 -16.54 3.77
N ARG A 203 16.41 -15.69 3.05
CA ARG A 203 16.89 -14.35 2.70
C ARG A 203 16.98 -13.43 3.92
N PHE A 204 16.03 -13.52 4.85
CA PHE A 204 16.03 -12.75 6.10
C PHE A 204 17.19 -13.17 7.01
N ALA A 205 17.39 -14.48 7.18
CA ALA A 205 18.53 -15.04 7.91
C ALA A 205 19.88 -14.51 7.37
N ILE A 206 20.09 -14.62 6.06
CA ILE A 206 21.31 -14.11 5.40
C ILE A 206 21.49 -12.60 5.58
N ALA A 207 20.40 -11.83 5.52
CA ALA A 207 20.41 -10.38 5.72
C ALA A 207 20.78 -9.98 7.15
N GLY A 208 20.68 -10.89 8.12
CA GLY A 208 21.05 -10.67 9.52
C GLY A 208 19.87 -10.33 10.43
N PHE A 209 18.65 -10.72 10.06
CA PHE A 209 17.54 -10.79 10.99
C PHE A 209 17.74 -11.96 11.98
N PRO A 210 17.21 -11.87 13.21
CA PRO A 210 17.28 -12.95 14.19
C PRO A 210 16.44 -14.15 13.74
N GLU A 211 17.09 -15.28 13.48
CA GLU A 211 16.45 -16.48 12.92
C GLU A 211 15.39 -17.06 13.85
N GLU A 212 15.63 -16.99 15.16
CA GLU A 212 14.73 -17.45 16.22
C GLU A 212 13.42 -16.65 16.30
N ARG A 213 13.35 -15.50 15.61
CA ARG A 213 12.15 -14.65 15.53
C ARG A 213 11.49 -14.69 14.16
N LEU A 214 11.99 -15.53 13.24
CA LEU A 214 11.40 -15.70 11.91
C LEU A 214 10.32 -16.78 11.94
N HIS A 215 9.13 -16.44 11.46
CA HIS A 215 7.97 -17.32 11.37
C HIS A 215 7.48 -17.37 9.93
N LEU A 216 7.29 -18.57 9.39
CA LEU A 216 6.69 -18.77 8.08
C LEU A 216 5.16 -18.65 8.19
N MET A 217 4.58 -17.62 7.60
CA MET A 217 3.15 -17.29 7.76
C MET A 217 2.36 -17.35 6.46
N GLY A 218 3.03 -17.45 5.31
CA GLY A 218 2.37 -17.30 4.01
C GLY A 218 2.08 -15.84 3.68
N SER A 219 1.34 -15.60 2.58
CA SER A 219 1.05 -14.25 2.11
C SER A 219 -0.35 -13.80 2.50
N MET A 220 -0.42 -12.71 3.29
CA MET A 220 -1.70 -12.07 3.63
C MET A 220 -2.45 -11.49 2.41
N LYS A 221 -1.83 -11.51 1.22
CA LYS A 221 -2.45 -11.05 -0.04
C LYS A 221 -3.61 -11.95 -0.47
N TYR A 222 -3.60 -13.22 -0.07
CA TYR A 222 -4.71 -14.13 -0.32
C TYR A 222 -5.93 -13.75 0.53
N ASP A 223 -5.72 -13.34 1.78
CA ASP A 223 -6.79 -12.88 2.68
C ASP A 223 -7.41 -11.55 2.21
N VAL A 224 -6.59 -10.65 1.65
CA VAL A 224 -7.11 -9.43 1.00
C VAL A 224 -8.04 -9.78 -0.15
N ALA A 225 -7.70 -10.80 -0.96
CA ALA A 225 -8.55 -11.24 -2.05
C ALA A 225 -9.86 -11.85 -1.55
N ALA A 226 -9.82 -12.64 -0.47
CA ALA A 226 -11.02 -13.18 0.18
C ALA A 226 -11.93 -12.08 0.74
N LEU A 227 -11.37 -11.11 1.48
CA LEU A 227 -12.12 -9.96 2.01
C LEU A 227 -12.76 -9.12 0.89
N ALA A 228 -12.07 -8.98 -0.24
CA ALA A 228 -12.62 -8.29 -1.41
C ALA A 228 -13.71 -9.11 -2.14
N ALA A 229 -13.72 -10.43 -2.01
CA ALA A 229 -14.78 -11.28 -2.55
C ALA A 229 -16.07 -11.18 -1.73
N ASP A 230 -15.97 -11.06 -0.41
CA ASP A 230 -17.13 -10.86 0.50
C ASP A 230 -17.84 -9.53 0.27
N HIS A 231 -17.10 -8.54 -0.21
CA HIS A 231 -17.61 -7.22 -0.56
C HIS A 231 -17.31 -6.97 -2.03
N PRO A 232 -18.04 -7.64 -2.96
CA PRO A 232 -17.86 -7.40 -4.37
C PRO A 232 -18.07 -5.91 -4.57
N GLY A 233 -17.00 -5.17 -4.89
CA GLY A 233 -17.06 -3.72 -4.98
C GLY A 233 -18.04 -3.28 -6.08
N LYS A 234 -17.85 -2.08 -6.61
CA LYS A 234 -18.61 -1.60 -7.77
C LYS A 234 -18.42 -2.42 -9.05
N GLY A 235 -17.79 -3.60 -9.02
CA GLY A 235 -17.72 -4.51 -10.15
C GLY A 235 -19.09 -4.91 -10.69
N VAL A 236 -20.09 -5.07 -9.81
CA VAL A 236 -21.48 -5.27 -10.22
C VAL A 236 -22.02 -4.01 -10.92
N GLU A 237 -21.95 -2.84 -10.26
CA GLU A 237 -22.41 -1.56 -10.83
C GLU A 237 -21.75 -1.22 -12.16
N LEU A 238 -20.44 -1.44 -12.27
CA LEU A 238 -19.66 -1.27 -13.47
C LEU A 238 -20.18 -2.20 -14.56
N ARG A 239 -20.31 -3.51 -14.27
CA ARG A 239 -20.88 -4.48 -15.24
C ARG A 239 -22.25 -4.04 -15.73
N LYS A 240 -23.11 -3.53 -14.84
CA LYS A 240 -24.41 -2.95 -15.23
C LYS A 240 -24.24 -1.73 -16.15
N ALA A 241 -23.43 -0.76 -15.74
CA ALA A 241 -23.19 0.49 -16.47
C ALA A 241 -22.63 0.25 -17.87
N VAL A 242 -21.85 -0.82 -18.05
CA VAL A 242 -21.26 -1.19 -19.34
C VAL A 242 -22.07 -2.23 -20.12
N GLY A 243 -23.25 -2.63 -19.63
CA GLY A 243 -24.10 -3.63 -20.27
C GLY A 243 -23.45 -5.01 -20.35
N TRP A 244 -22.59 -5.36 -19.38
CA TRP A 244 -21.96 -6.68 -19.23
C TRP A 244 -22.72 -7.56 -18.24
N GLU A 245 -24.05 -7.45 -18.26
CA GLU A 245 -24.95 -8.34 -17.52
C GLU A 245 -25.09 -9.69 -18.22
N ASN A 246 -25.61 -10.70 -17.51
CA ASN A 246 -26.02 -12.02 -18.04
C ASN A 246 -24.92 -12.83 -18.74
N GLY A 247 -23.99 -13.42 -17.97
CA GLY A 247 -23.13 -14.51 -18.46
C GLY A 247 -22.04 -14.13 -19.48
N ARG A 248 -21.86 -12.84 -19.78
CA ARG A 248 -20.81 -12.40 -20.71
C ARG A 248 -19.42 -12.71 -20.16
N VAL A 249 -18.60 -13.38 -20.96
CA VAL A 249 -17.21 -13.67 -20.65
C VAL A 249 -16.39 -12.40 -20.81
N VAL A 250 -15.69 -11.99 -19.74
CA VAL A 250 -14.80 -10.82 -19.74
C VAL A 250 -13.36 -11.30 -19.62
N LEU A 251 -12.54 -10.98 -20.61
CA LEU A 251 -11.10 -11.11 -20.51
C LEU A 251 -10.51 -9.86 -19.86
N LEU A 252 -9.88 -10.03 -18.69
CA LEU A 252 -9.24 -8.96 -17.95
C LEU A 252 -7.72 -8.98 -18.16
N GLY A 253 -7.19 -7.95 -18.82
CA GLY A 253 -5.78 -7.57 -18.79
C GLY A 253 -5.51 -6.69 -17.57
N GLY A 254 -5.15 -7.32 -16.44
CA GLY A 254 -4.82 -6.60 -15.20
C GLY A 254 -3.34 -6.27 -15.10
N SER A 255 -3.01 -5.01 -14.76
CA SER A 255 -1.63 -4.50 -14.66
C SER A 255 -0.79 -4.66 -15.94
N THR A 256 -1.38 -4.41 -17.11
CA THR A 256 -0.68 -4.59 -18.38
C THR A 256 0.49 -3.62 -18.58
N HIS A 257 1.52 -4.12 -19.26
CA HIS A 257 2.74 -3.43 -19.66
C HIS A 257 2.77 -3.17 -21.19
N PRO A 258 3.63 -2.24 -21.66
CA PRO A 258 3.73 -1.92 -23.09
C PRO A 258 3.85 -3.15 -23.98
N GLY A 259 2.97 -3.21 -24.99
CA GLY A 259 2.89 -4.33 -25.95
C GLY A 259 1.88 -5.41 -25.55
N GLU A 260 1.63 -5.62 -24.26
CA GLU A 260 0.66 -6.63 -23.81
C GLU A 260 -0.78 -6.26 -24.22
N GLU A 261 -1.11 -4.96 -24.19
CA GLU A 261 -2.44 -4.49 -24.57
C GLU A 261 -2.79 -4.83 -26.03
N ARG A 262 -1.81 -4.70 -26.94
CA ARG A 262 -1.97 -5.03 -28.36
C ARG A 262 -2.15 -6.53 -28.56
N ILE A 263 -1.41 -7.36 -27.83
CA ILE A 263 -1.52 -8.81 -27.88
C ILE A 263 -2.93 -9.24 -27.44
N LEU A 264 -3.41 -8.70 -26.32
CA LEU A 264 -4.74 -9.00 -25.80
C LEU A 264 -5.84 -8.55 -26.78
N ALA A 265 -5.73 -7.35 -27.36
CA ALA A 265 -6.67 -6.85 -28.36
C ALA A 265 -6.70 -7.73 -29.62
N ALA A 266 -5.53 -8.12 -30.15
CA ALA A 266 -5.44 -8.99 -31.32
C ALA A 266 -5.99 -10.40 -31.05
N MET A 267 -5.84 -10.90 -29.82
CA MET A 267 -6.45 -12.16 -29.40
C MET A 267 -7.97 -12.05 -29.34
N VAL A 268 -8.49 -10.99 -28.70
CA VAL A 268 -9.93 -10.74 -28.61
C VAL A 268 -10.56 -10.55 -29.99
N GLY A 269 -9.92 -9.81 -30.90
CA GLY A 269 -10.39 -9.66 -32.29
C GLY A 269 -10.53 -10.98 -33.04
N ARG A 270 -9.68 -11.97 -32.76
CA ARG A 270 -9.81 -13.33 -33.31
C ARG A 270 -10.91 -14.13 -32.62
N LEU A 271 -11.00 -14.04 -31.30
CA LEU A 271 -11.95 -14.84 -30.50
C LEU A 271 -13.39 -14.36 -30.61
N ILE A 272 -13.64 -13.07 -30.86
CA ILE A 272 -14.99 -12.52 -31.03
C ILE A 272 -15.79 -13.22 -32.12
N LYS A 273 -15.13 -13.71 -33.18
CA LYS A 273 -15.79 -14.47 -34.26
C LYS A 273 -16.46 -15.74 -33.74
N LYS A 274 -15.88 -16.38 -32.72
CA LYS A 274 -16.40 -17.61 -32.09
C LYS A 274 -17.16 -17.32 -30.79
N HIS A 275 -16.85 -16.21 -30.13
CA HIS A 275 -17.45 -15.78 -28.88
C HIS A 275 -17.91 -14.32 -28.98
N PRO A 276 -19.04 -14.02 -29.64
CA PRO A 276 -19.51 -12.64 -29.86
C PRO A 276 -19.80 -11.87 -28.55
N GLN A 277 -20.00 -12.60 -27.45
CA GLN A 277 -20.21 -12.05 -26.13
C GLN A 277 -18.92 -11.71 -25.37
N LEU A 278 -17.74 -12.10 -25.89
CA LEU A 278 -16.45 -11.80 -25.27
C LEU A 278 -16.25 -10.28 -25.20
N ARG A 279 -15.75 -9.82 -24.05
CA ARG A 279 -15.38 -8.43 -23.81
C ARG A 279 -13.95 -8.35 -23.31
N LEU A 280 -13.27 -7.24 -23.63
CA LEU A 280 -11.92 -6.96 -23.15
C LEU A 280 -11.96 -5.86 -22.10
N MET A 281 -11.31 -6.08 -20.98
CA MET A 281 -11.08 -5.06 -19.96
C MET A 281 -9.58 -4.87 -19.78
N LEU A 282 -9.10 -3.64 -19.91
CA LEU A 282 -7.68 -3.31 -19.76
C LEU A 282 -7.48 -2.38 -18.57
N VAL A 283 -6.56 -2.77 -17.69
CA VAL A 283 -6.18 -2.02 -16.49
C VAL A 283 -4.65 -1.90 -16.53
N PRO A 284 -4.08 -0.90 -17.21
CA PRO A 284 -2.62 -0.83 -17.36
C PRO A 284 -1.93 -0.54 -16.04
N ARG A 285 -0.68 -0.97 -15.95
CA ARG A 285 0.18 -0.68 -14.81
C ARG A 285 0.41 0.82 -14.59
N HIS A 286 0.45 1.59 -15.68
CA HIS A 286 0.69 3.04 -15.71
C HIS A 286 -0.50 3.75 -16.33
N VAL A 287 -1.26 4.49 -15.52
CA VAL A 287 -2.50 5.17 -15.96
C VAL A 287 -2.20 6.28 -16.97
N GLU A 288 -1.00 6.85 -16.93
CA GLU A 288 -0.56 7.91 -17.83
C GLU A 288 -0.53 7.42 -19.29
N ARG A 289 -0.38 6.10 -19.51
CA ARG A 289 -0.37 5.47 -20.84
C ARG A 289 -1.75 5.34 -21.49
N THR A 290 -2.83 5.76 -20.84
CA THR A 290 -4.20 5.64 -21.40
C THR A 290 -4.28 6.19 -22.82
N GLY A 291 -3.66 7.35 -23.08
CA GLY A 291 -3.68 7.99 -24.39
C GLY A 291 -2.97 7.16 -25.46
N SER A 292 -1.76 6.65 -25.17
CA SER A 292 -0.99 5.85 -26.13
C SER A 292 -1.68 4.52 -26.41
N ILE A 293 -2.23 3.86 -25.39
CA ILE A 293 -2.96 2.61 -25.54
C ILE A 293 -4.18 2.80 -26.44
N MET A 294 -4.94 3.89 -26.30
CA MET A 294 -6.07 4.15 -27.19
C MET A 294 -5.65 4.34 -28.65
N GLN A 295 -4.53 5.02 -28.90
CA GLN A 295 -4.01 5.18 -30.26
C GLN A 295 -3.53 3.85 -30.82
N GLU A 296 -2.79 3.05 -30.04
CA GLU A 296 -2.33 1.71 -30.43
C GLU A 296 -3.48 0.78 -30.80
N LEU A 297 -4.63 0.94 -30.14
CA LEU A 297 -5.81 0.10 -30.35
C LEU A 297 -6.78 0.63 -31.41
N ALA A 298 -6.66 1.89 -31.85
CA ALA A 298 -7.58 2.51 -32.81
C ALA A 298 -7.67 1.76 -34.15
N GLY A 299 -6.60 1.06 -34.56
CA GLY A 299 -6.55 0.25 -35.79
C GLY A 299 -6.98 -1.22 -35.62
N THR A 300 -7.38 -1.65 -34.43
CA THR A 300 -7.70 -3.06 -34.16
C THR A 300 -9.16 -3.44 -34.44
N GLY A 301 -9.99 -2.47 -34.84
CA GLY A 301 -11.44 -2.66 -35.02
C GLY A 301 -12.22 -2.76 -33.69
N LEU A 302 -11.53 -2.69 -32.55
CA LEU A 302 -12.15 -2.62 -31.23
C LEU A 302 -12.43 -1.15 -30.86
N ARG A 303 -13.66 -0.86 -30.44
CA ARG A 303 -14.03 0.42 -29.82
C ARG A 303 -13.54 0.42 -28.38
N VAL A 304 -12.57 1.27 -28.08
CA VAL A 304 -12.02 1.45 -26.73
C VAL A 304 -12.74 2.60 -26.05
N VAL A 305 -13.25 2.38 -24.84
CA VAL A 305 -13.98 3.38 -24.04
C VAL A 305 -13.30 3.55 -22.69
N ARG A 306 -13.20 4.78 -22.18
CA ARG A 306 -12.68 5.03 -20.83
C ARG A 306 -13.79 4.89 -19.79
N ARG A 307 -13.47 4.32 -18.62
CA ARG A 307 -14.40 4.26 -17.48
C ARG A 307 -14.96 5.63 -17.11
N SER A 308 -14.16 6.69 -17.16
CA SER A 308 -14.62 8.05 -16.87
C SER A 308 -15.70 8.56 -17.84
N GLU A 309 -15.78 8.00 -19.05
CA GLU A 309 -16.82 8.33 -20.04
C GLU A 309 -18.11 7.55 -19.78
N VAL A 310 -17.98 6.32 -19.27
CA VAL A 310 -19.08 5.50 -18.78
C VAL A 310 -19.70 6.11 -17.52
N ASP A 311 -18.88 6.46 -16.53
CA ASP A 311 -19.32 7.03 -15.25
C ASP A 311 -20.03 8.40 -15.42
N ARG A 312 -19.71 9.15 -16.49
CA ARG A 312 -20.34 10.45 -16.81
C ARG A 312 -21.61 10.33 -17.66
N GLY A 313 -22.09 9.12 -17.93
CA GLY A 313 -23.27 8.88 -18.77
C GLY A 313 -23.12 9.33 -20.23
N ARG A 314 -21.89 9.61 -20.69
CA ARG A 314 -21.64 10.12 -22.06
C ARG A 314 -21.63 9.00 -23.11
N ILE A 315 -21.44 7.75 -22.68
CA ILE A 315 -21.46 6.57 -23.55
C ILE A 315 -22.24 5.47 -22.84
N PHE A 316 -23.45 5.20 -23.32
CA PHE A 316 -24.16 3.95 -22.99
C PHE A 316 -23.58 2.84 -23.86
N CYS A 317 -22.88 1.87 -23.25
CA CYS A 317 -22.33 0.72 -23.98
C CYS A 317 -23.41 -0.18 -24.62
N TRP A 318 -24.69 0.09 -24.32
CA TRP A 318 -25.87 -0.54 -24.95
C TRP A 318 -25.98 -0.25 -26.46
N TRP A 319 -25.35 0.81 -26.95
CA TRP A 319 -25.31 1.17 -28.39
C TRP A 319 -24.09 0.58 -29.13
N ILE A 320 -23.28 -0.24 -28.46
CA ILE A 320 -22.07 -0.82 -29.04
C ILE A 320 -22.38 -2.28 -29.47
N PRO A 321 -22.14 -2.64 -30.75
CA PRO A 321 -22.41 -3.99 -31.23
C PRO A 321 -21.67 -5.07 -30.39
N PRO A 322 -22.22 -6.29 -30.29
CA PRO A 322 -21.55 -7.40 -29.63
C PRO A 322 -20.14 -7.61 -30.20
N GLY A 323 -19.12 -7.58 -29.33
CA GLY A 323 -17.71 -7.78 -29.68
C GLY A 323 -16.90 -6.50 -29.77
N SER A 324 -17.51 -5.31 -29.79
CA SER A 324 -16.73 -4.11 -30.12
C SER A 324 -16.18 -3.34 -28.93
N CYS A 325 -16.33 -3.76 -27.67
CA CYS A 325 -16.00 -2.88 -26.52
C CYS A 325 -14.79 -3.35 -25.70
N ALA A 326 -13.74 -2.52 -25.66
CA ALA A 326 -12.69 -2.60 -24.66
C ALA A 326 -12.85 -1.48 -23.64
N ILE A 327 -12.89 -1.79 -22.34
CA ILE A 327 -13.08 -0.76 -21.30
C ILE A 327 -11.81 -0.57 -20.51
N PHE A 328 -11.38 0.68 -20.47
CA PHE A 328 -10.20 1.12 -19.74
C PHE A 328 -10.58 1.53 -18.33
N ILE A 329 -9.95 0.93 -17.32
CA ILE A 329 -10.13 1.33 -15.93
C ILE A 329 -8.80 1.81 -15.35
N PRO A 330 -8.69 3.07 -14.90
CA PRO A 330 -7.55 3.50 -14.11
C PRO A 330 -7.48 2.67 -12.83
N LEU A 331 -6.34 2.05 -12.54
CA LEU A 331 -6.10 1.22 -11.35
C LEU A 331 -6.38 1.99 -10.04
N ALA A 332 -6.25 3.33 -10.05
CA ALA A 332 -6.64 4.21 -8.95
C ALA A 332 -8.15 4.15 -8.63
N SER A 333 -9.02 4.00 -9.64
CA SER A 333 -10.48 3.92 -9.49
C SER A 333 -11.00 2.55 -9.04
N TRP A 334 -10.13 1.54 -8.97
CA TRP A 334 -10.47 0.22 -8.43
C TRP A 334 -10.50 0.21 -6.90
N PHE A 335 -9.64 1.02 -6.28
CA PHE A 335 -9.51 1.10 -4.81
C PHE A 335 -10.07 2.41 -4.22
N SER A 336 -10.23 3.47 -5.01
CA SER A 336 -10.87 4.71 -4.56
C SER A 336 -12.25 4.89 -5.19
N SER A 337 -13.30 4.44 -4.52
CA SER A 337 -14.65 4.93 -4.82
C SER A 337 -15.60 4.79 -3.62
N GLY A 338 -15.16 5.33 -2.48
CA GLY A 338 -16.07 5.80 -1.44
C GLY A 338 -16.24 7.31 -1.60
N LYS A 339 -17.15 7.74 -2.48
CA LYS A 339 -18.04 8.92 -2.37
C LYS A 339 -18.73 9.22 -3.70
N ARG A 340 -19.95 9.71 -3.54
CA ARG A 340 -20.95 10.11 -4.53
C ARG A 340 -20.46 11.30 -5.36
#